data_AF-A0A8J7VV09-F1
#
_entry.id   AF-A0A8J7VV09-F1
#
_cell.length_a   1.000
_cell.length_b   1.000
_cell.length_c   1.000
_cell.angle_alpha   90.00
_cell.angle_beta   90.00
_cell.angle_gamma   90.00
#
_symmetry.space_group_name_H-M   'P 1'
#
loop_
_entity.id
_entity.type
_entity.pdbx_description
1 polymer ?
#
loop_
_entity_poly.entity_id
_entity_poly.type
_entity_poly.pdbx_seq_one_letter_code
_entity_poly.pdbx_strand_id
1 'polypeptide(L)'
;MPEFLPPDASRLQRIDAIDALLPQTQCTRCGYPACRDYAQAVADGEAINRCPPGGEAGIRALAALLARAVAPLDQDCGSEHPPEVAWIDEAVCIGCTKCIQACPVDAIVGAPRRMHTILADACTGCELCIAPCPVDCIHLRPRGDG
;
A
#
# COMPACT_ATOMS: atom_id res chain seq x y z
N MET A 1 -7.94 -11.45 -16.08
CA MET A 1 -7.80 -12.91 -16.09
C MET A 1 -6.72 -13.24 -15.09
N PRO A 2 -7.01 -13.78 -13.89
CA PRO A 2 -5.93 -14.19 -12.99
C PRO A 2 -5.30 -15.45 -13.56
N GLU A 3 -4.03 -15.35 -13.95
CA GLU A 3 -3.23 -16.49 -14.41
C GLU A 3 -3.06 -17.46 -13.25
N PHE A 4 -3.59 -18.68 -13.42
CA PHE A 4 -3.42 -19.79 -12.51
C PHE A 4 -1.93 -20.14 -12.43
N LEU A 5 -1.33 -19.99 -11.25
CA LEU A 5 0.10 -20.25 -11.04
C LEU A 5 0.38 -21.75 -11.28
N PRO A 6 1.34 -22.12 -12.16
CA PRO A 6 1.64 -23.52 -12.45
C PRO A 6 2.14 -24.27 -11.20
N PRO A 7 1.89 -25.59 -11.09
CA PRO A 7 2.19 -26.39 -9.90
C PRO A 7 3.70 -26.46 -9.54
N ASP A 8 4.60 -26.13 -10.46
CA ASP A 8 6.07 -26.07 -10.27
C ASP A 8 6.62 -24.65 -10.01
N ALA A 9 5.76 -23.66 -9.78
CA ALA A 9 6.23 -22.29 -9.51
C ALA A 9 7.10 -22.25 -8.26
N SER A 10 8.28 -21.64 -8.39
CA SER A 10 9.24 -21.55 -7.30
C SER A 10 8.64 -20.77 -6.13
N ARG A 11 9.08 -21.09 -4.91
CA ARG A 11 8.66 -20.38 -3.68
C ARG A 11 8.73 -18.87 -3.85
N LEU A 12 9.77 -18.36 -4.53
CA LEU A 12 9.98 -16.95 -4.82
C LEU A 12 8.85 -16.35 -5.67
N GLN A 13 8.44 -17.04 -6.75
CA GLN A 13 7.36 -16.59 -7.62
C GLN A 13 6.02 -16.48 -6.89
N ARG A 14 5.76 -17.38 -5.94
CA ARG A 14 4.55 -17.31 -5.11
C ARG A 14 4.55 -16.08 -4.21
N ILE A 15 5.70 -15.76 -3.60
CA ILE A 15 5.86 -14.58 -2.74
C ILE A 15 5.65 -13.31 -3.55
N ASP A 16 6.27 -13.22 -4.74
CA ASP A 16 6.13 -12.05 -5.62
C ASP A 16 4.67 -11.88 -6.07
N ALA A 17 3.96 -12.97 -6.38
CA ALA A 17 2.55 -12.92 -6.74
C ALA A 17 1.64 -12.47 -5.58
N ILE A 18 1.94 -12.90 -4.34
CA ILE A 18 1.23 -12.44 -3.15
C ILE A 18 1.51 -10.96 -2.90
N ASP A 19 2.79 -10.56 -2.93
CA ASP A 19 3.24 -9.18 -2.68
C ASP A 19 2.57 -8.20 -3.65
N ALA A 20 2.46 -8.58 -4.93
CA ALA A 20 1.76 -7.79 -5.95
C ALA A 20 0.25 -7.61 -5.70
N LEU A 21 -0.39 -8.50 -4.92
CA LEU A 21 -1.80 -8.37 -4.53
C LEU A 21 -2.00 -7.52 -3.28
N LEU A 22 -0.94 -7.30 -2.50
CA LEU A 22 -1.00 -6.44 -1.32
C LEU A 22 -1.06 -4.97 -1.73
N PRO A 23 -1.69 -4.10 -0.92
CA PRO A 23 -1.90 -2.69 -1.27
C PRO A 23 -0.63 -1.84 -1.16
N GLN A 24 0.52 -2.41 -0.77
CA GLN A 24 1.83 -1.74 -0.69
C GLN A 24 1.81 -0.43 0.12
N THR A 25 0.97 -0.37 1.16
CA THR A 25 0.86 0.82 2.04
C THR A 25 1.96 0.89 3.08
N GLN A 26 2.68 -0.21 3.34
CA GLN A 26 3.72 -0.29 4.37
C GLN A 26 3.21 0.13 5.78
N CYS A 27 1.91 -0.05 6.04
CA CYS A 27 1.28 0.43 7.29
C CYS A 27 1.60 -0.39 8.54
N THR A 28 2.20 -1.57 8.40
CA THR A 28 2.57 -2.51 9.49
C THR A 28 1.42 -3.02 10.37
N ARG A 29 0.15 -2.72 10.06
CA ARG A 29 -1.02 -3.15 10.85
C ARG A 29 -1.19 -4.67 10.94
N CYS A 30 -0.65 -5.41 9.98
CA CYS A 30 -0.62 -6.87 10.00
C CYS A 30 0.43 -7.47 10.98
N GLY A 31 1.25 -6.63 11.62
CA GLY A 31 2.34 -7.04 12.51
C GLY A 31 3.67 -7.33 11.81
N TYR A 32 3.75 -7.13 10.49
CA TYR A 32 4.98 -7.32 9.70
C TYR A 32 5.61 -5.96 9.32
N PRO A 33 6.95 -5.88 9.27
CA PRO A 33 7.65 -4.62 9.00
C PRO A 33 7.49 -4.13 7.56
N ALA A 34 7.30 -5.02 6.58
CA ALA A 34 6.97 -4.66 5.22
C ALA A 34 5.91 -5.61 4.62
N CYS A 35 5.26 -5.15 3.53
CA CYS A 35 4.29 -5.95 2.79
C CYS A 35 4.89 -7.27 2.28
N ARG A 36 6.15 -7.24 1.83
CA ARG A 36 6.88 -8.42 1.35
C ARG A 36 7.10 -9.47 2.44
N ASP A 37 7.32 -9.05 3.70
CA ASP A 37 7.47 -9.98 4.83
C ASP A 37 6.14 -10.68 5.15
N TYR A 38 5.02 -9.93 5.07
CA TYR A 38 3.70 -10.52 5.18
C TYR A 38 3.43 -11.48 4.01
N ALA A 39 3.82 -11.12 2.78
CA ALA A 39 3.69 -11.99 1.61
C ALA A 39 4.47 -13.30 1.78
N GLN A 40 5.69 -13.22 2.33
CA GLN A 40 6.50 -14.40 2.68
C GLN A 40 5.79 -15.28 3.70
N ALA A 41 5.29 -14.70 4.79
CA ALA A 41 4.57 -15.43 5.83
C ALA A 41 3.32 -16.12 5.26
N VAL A 42 2.56 -15.43 4.41
CA VAL A 42 1.38 -15.98 3.75
C VAL A 42 1.76 -17.16 2.83
N ALA A 43 2.87 -17.06 2.10
CA ALA A 43 3.40 -18.16 1.30
C ALA A 43 3.81 -19.37 2.16
N ASP A 44 4.17 -19.13 3.42
CA ASP A 44 4.53 -20.14 4.43
C ASP A 44 3.34 -20.69 5.23
N GLY A 45 2.12 -20.16 5.02
CA GLY A 45 0.88 -20.66 5.63
C GLY A 45 0.20 -19.70 6.61
N GLU A 46 0.77 -18.51 6.87
CA GLU A 46 0.16 -17.45 7.68
C GLU A 46 -1.25 -17.08 7.18
N ALA A 47 -2.05 -16.48 8.06
CA ALA A 47 -3.42 -16.11 7.73
C ALA A 47 -3.48 -15.00 6.67
N ILE A 48 -4.33 -15.18 5.64
CA ILE A 48 -4.49 -14.27 4.49
C ILE A 48 -5.37 -13.04 4.78
N ASN A 49 -5.94 -12.97 5.97
CA ASN A 49 -6.96 -12.01 6.40
C ASN A 49 -6.42 -10.95 7.36
N ARG A 50 -5.11 -10.69 7.36
CA ARG A 50 -4.46 -9.78 8.33
C ARG A 50 -4.11 -8.41 7.75
N CYS A 51 -4.52 -8.11 6.52
CA CYS A 51 -4.24 -6.83 5.85
C CYS A 51 -5.49 -5.95 5.75
N PRO A 52 -5.76 -5.07 6.75
CA PRO A 52 -6.92 -4.17 6.72
C PRO A 52 -7.01 -3.28 5.48
N PRO A 53 -5.92 -2.68 4.96
CA PRO A 53 -6.00 -1.86 3.75
C PRO A 53 -6.29 -2.67 2.48
N GLY A 54 -6.02 -3.97 2.48
CA GLY A 54 -6.39 -4.86 1.38
C GLY A 54 -7.86 -5.27 1.43
N GLY A 55 -8.46 -5.24 2.63
CA GLY A 55 -9.88 -5.47 2.83
C GLY A 55 -10.37 -6.84 2.33
N GLU A 56 -11.67 -6.97 2.19
CA GLU A 56 -12.28 -8.21 1.70
C GLU A 56 -11.86 -8.55 0.25
N ALA A 57 -11.63 -7.52 -0.58
CA ALA A 57 -11.17 -7.70 -1.95
C ALA A 57 -9.78 -8.37 -2.03
N GLY A 58 -8.82 -7.88 -1.22
CA GLY A 58 -7.48 -8.47 -1.13
C GLY A 58 -7.51 -9.90 -0.59
N ILE A 59 -8.33 -10.17 0.43
CA ILE A 59 -8.48 -11.52 0.99
C ILE A 59 -9.00 -12.49 -0.08
N ARG A 60 -10.02 -12.10 -0.86
CA ARG A 60 -10.55 -12.93 -1.94
C ARG A 60 -9.51 -13.20 -3.02
N ALA A 61 -8.72 -12.20 -3.40
CA ALA A 61 -7.65 -12.37 -4.38
C ALA A 61 -6.57 -13.34 -3.89
N LEU A 62 -6.14 -13.21 -2.62
CA LEU A 62 -5.18 -14.11 -1.98
C LEU A 62 -5.73 -15.53 -1.85
N ALA A 63 -6.99 -15.68 -1.44
CA ALA A 63 -7.68 -16.97 -1.34
C ALA A 63 -7.74 -17.68 -2.69
N ALA A 64 -8.08 -16.95 -3.76
CA ALA A 64 -8.10 -17.49 -5.12
C ALA A 64 -6.71 -17.90 -5.62
N LEU A 65 -5.68 -17.06 -5.37
CA LEU A 65 -4.30 -17.35 -5.77
C LEU A 65 -3.74 -18.59 -5.04
N LEU A 66 -4.04 -18.75 -3.76
CA LEU A 66 -3.48 -19.79 -2.89
C LEU A 66 -4.38 -21.03 -2.75
N ALA A 67 -5.54 -21.04 -3.41
CA ALA A 67 -6.58 -22.06 -3.25
C ALA A 67 -6.97 -22.30 -1.77
N ARG A 68 -7.12 -21.22 -1.00
CA ARG A 68 -7.50 -21.24 0.43
C ARG A 68 -8.94 -20.77 0.61
N ALA A 69 -9.57 -21.15 1.72
CA ALA A 69 -10.88 -20.63 2.08
C ALA A 69 -10.79 -19.13 2.43
N VAL A 70 -11.78 -18.35 2.00
CA VAL A 70 -11.93 -16.94 2.38
C VAL A 70 -12.31 -16.87 3.85
N ALA A 71 -11.60 -16.04 4.62
CA ALA A 71 -11.89 -15.75 6.02
C ALA A 71 -12.23 -14.25 6.19
N PRO A 72 -13.05 -13.87 7.18
CA PRO A 72 -13.28 -12.46 7.48
C PRO A 72 -11.99 -11.78 7.93
N LEU A 73 -11.87 -10.46 7.70
CA LEU A 73 -10.72 -9.67 8.15
C LEU A 73 -10.49 -9.87 9.66
N ASP A 74 -9.23 -10.10 10.01
CA ASP A 74 -8.78 -10.20 11.39
C ASP A 74 -8.95 -8.86 12.09
N GLN A 75 -9.86 -8.83 13.07
CA GLN A 75 -10.21 -7.63 13.82
C GLN A 75 -9.07 -7.14 14.70
N ASP A 76 -8.12 -8.02 15.07
CA ASP A 76 -6.93 -7.64 15.84
C ASP A 76 -5.98 -6.78 15.00
N CYS A 77 -6.06 -6.86 13.66
CA CYS A 77 -5.30 -6.01 12.75
C CYS A 77 -6.00 -4.67 12.46
N GLY A 78 -7.26 -4.50 12.87
CA GLY A 78 -8.08 -3.30 12.65
C GLY A 78 -9.14 -3.47 11.56
N SER A 79 -9.85 -2.38 11.25
CA SER A 79 -10.94 -2.36 10.26
C SER A 79 -10.48 -1.95 8.86
N GLU A 80 -11.20 -2.46 7.86
CA GLU A 80 -11.10 -2.00 6.47
C GLU A 80 -11.49 -0.53 6.39
N HIS A 81 -10.67 0.26 5.70
CA HIS A 81 -10.93 1.66 5.40
C HIS A 81 -10.72 1.89 3.91
N PRO A 82 -11.40 2.90 3.32
CA PRO A 82 -11.16 3.27 1.94
C PRO A 82 -9.67 3.57 1.72
N PRO A 83 -9.14 3.28 0.53
CA PRO A 83 -7.76 3.65 0.22
C PRO A 83 -7.63 5.17 0.32
N GLU A 84 -6.62 5.63 1.05
CA GLU A 84 -6.31 7.05 1.19
C GLU A 84 -5.16 7.44 0.23
N VAL A 85 -5.17 8.69 -0.20
CA VAL A 85 -4.12 9.33 -0.98
C VAL A 85 -3.57 10.51 -0.21
N ALA A 86 -2.27 10.72 -0.30
CA ALA A 86 -1.70 11.94 0.23
C ALA A 86 -2.09 13.13 -0.68
N TRP A 87 -2.30 14.29 -0.06
CA TRP A 87 -2.68 15.55 -0.68
C TRP A 87 -1.79 16.65 -0.13
N ILE A 88 -1.26 17.51 -1.01
CA ILE A 88 -0.35 18.62 -0.63
C ILE A 88 -1.16 19.91 -0.64
N ASP A 89 -1.10 20.67 0.45
CA ASP A 89 -1.62 22.03 0.50
C ASP A 89 -0.71 22.97 -0.31
N GLU A 90 -1.22 23.38 -1.46
CA GLU A 90 -0.54 24.25 -2.41
C GLU A 90 -0.20 25.63 -1.81
N ALA A 91 -0.99 26.13 -0.87
CA ALA A 91 -0.78 27.44 -0.26
C ALA A 91 0.41 27.44 0.71
N VAL A 92 0.77 26.27 1.25
CA VAL A 92 1.81 26.11 2.27
C VAL A 92 3.10 25.50 1.68
N CYS A 93 3.01 24.78 0.57
CA CYS A 93 4.15 24.09 -0.04
C CYS A 93 5.27 25.07 -0.45
N ILE A 94 6.45 24.89 0.13
CA ILE A 94 7.65 25.72 -0.16
C ILE A 94 8.57 25.14 -1.24
N GLY A 95 8.23 23.99 -1.83
CA GLY A 95 9.06 23.39 -2.88
C GLY A 95 10.39 22.80 -2.42
N CYS A 96 10.47 22.21 -1.21
CA CYS A 96 11.71 21.69 -0.61
C CYS A 96 12.19 20.33 -1.12
N THR A 97 11.41 19.67 -1.99
CA THR A 97 11.67 18.36 -2.65
C THR A 97 11.87 17.13 -1.74
N LYS A 98 11.83 17.28 -0.41
CA LYS A 98 11.98 16.15 0.52
C LYS A 98 10.90 15.08 0.35
N CYS A 99 9.67 15.50 0.04
CA CYS A 99 8.56 14.59 -0.20
C CYS A 99 8.80 13.70 -1.43
N ILE A 100 9.34 14.25 -2.53
CA ILE A 100 9.69 13.48 -3.74
C ILE A 100 10.69 12.38 -3.37
N GLN A 101 11.75 12.72 -2.64
CA GLN A 101 12.79 11.75 -2.26
C GLN A 101 12.28 10.63 -1.35
N ALA A 102 11.20 10.87 -0.62
CA ALA A 102 10.59 9.90 0.28
C ALA A 102 9.53 9.02 -0.41
N CYS A 103 9.07 9.38 -1.61
CA CYS A 103 8.02 8.66 -2.30
C CYS A 103 8.61 7.42 -3.01
N PRO A 104 8.26 6.18 -2.60
CA PRO A 104 8.84 4.97 -3.19
C PRO A 104 8.29 4.64 -4.59
N VAL A 105 7.20 5.30 -4.99
CA VAL A 105 6.44 5.03 -6.23
C VAL A 105 6.43 6.23 -7.17
N ASP A 106 7.23 7.25 -6.88
CA ASP A 106 7.33 8.48 -7.69
C ASP A 106 5.98 9.18 -7.98
N ALA A 107 5.04 9.10 -7.04
CA ALA A 107 3.70 9.67 -7.17
C ALA A 107 3.64 11.21 -6.99
N ILE A 108 4.78 11.87 -6.76
CA ILE A 108 4.84 13.30 -6.47
C ILE A 108 5.53 14.03 -7.61
N VAL A 109 4.84 14.99 -8.20
CA VAL A 109 5.34 15.81 -9.31
C VAL A 109 5.59 17.24 -8.84
N GLY A 110 6.71 17.82 -9.24
CA GLY A 110 7.00 19.24 -9.07
C GLY A 110 8.48 19.51 -9.32
N ALA A 111 8.91 20.72 -8.96
CA ALA A 111 10.29 21.16 -9.17
C ALA A 111 10.82 21.91 -7.94
N PRO A 112 12.15 22.00 -7.76
CA PRO A 112 12.72 22.79 -6.68
C PRO A 112 12.16 24.21 -6.67
N ARG A 113 11.72 24.68 -5.48
CA ARG A 113 11.11 26.01 -5.28
C ARG A 113 9.81 26.24 -6.06
N ARG A 114 9.14 25.16 -6.49
CA ARG A 114 7.79 25.18 -7.06
C ARG A 114 6.87 24.31 -6.21
N MET A 115 5.56 24.52 -6.34
CA MET A 115 4.58 23.67 -5.68
C MET A 115 4.73 22.22 -6.18
N HIS A 116 4.45 21.28 -5.29
CA HIS A 116 4.36 19.86 -5.62
C HIS A 116 2.91 19.42 -5.58
N THR A 117 2.57 18.45 -6.43
CA THR A 117 1.24 17.84 -6.51
C THR A 117 1.40 16.33 -6.46
N ILE A 118 0.43 15.66 -5.85
CA ILE A 118 0.38 14.20 -5.79
C ILE A 118 -0.53 13.70 -6.91
N LEU A 119 -0.01 12.74 -7.68
CA LEU A 119 -0.80 11.97 -8.63
C LEU A 119 -1.58 10.92 -7.85
N ALA A 120 -2.87 11.17 -7.63
CA ALA A 120 -3.74 10.30 -6.86
C ALA A 120 -3.65 8.84 -7.35
N ASP A 121 -3.70 8.63 -8.68
CA ASP A 121 -3.65 7.30 -9.31
C ASP A 121 -2.39 6.49 -9.01
N ALA A 122 -1.24 7.16 -8.79
CA ALA A 122 0.04 6.51 -8.50
C ALA A 122 0.35 6.43 -7.00
N CYS A 123 -0.27 7.28 -6.18
CA CYS A 123 -0.06 7.29 -4.73
C CYS A 123 -0.56 5.97 -4.13
N THR A 124 0.13 5.39 -3.16
CA THR A 124 -0.35 4.21 -2.42
C THR A 124 -0.88 4.55 -1.02
N GLY A 125 -0.79 5.80 -0.59
CA GLY A 125 -1.17 6.19 0.77
C GLY A 125 -0.22 5.68 1.85
N CYS A 126 1.07 5.46 1.53
CA CYS A 126 2.06 4.94 2.48
C CYS A 126 2.57 5.92 3.54
N GLU A 127 2.11 7.17 3.52
CA GLU A 127 2.43 8.23 4.52
C GLU A 127 3.90 8.64 4.64
N LEU A 128 4.84 7.99 3.93
CA LEU A 128 6.28 8.25 4.00
C LEU A 128 6.67 9.69 3.65
N CYS A 129 5.85 10.39 2.86
CA CYS A 129 6.09 11.77 2.47
C CYS A 129 5.72 12.80 3.56
N ILE A 130 4.93 12.43 4.58
CA ILE A 130 4.42 13.33 5.61
C ILE A 130 5.56 13.79 6.54
N ALA A 131 6.22 12.85 7.22
CA ALA A 131 7.25 13.17 8.21
C ALA A 131 8.46 13.99 7.68
N PRO A 132 8.92 13.81 6.43
CA PRO A 132 9.98 14.64 5.85
C PRO A 132 9.56 16.08 5.52
N CYS A 133 8.26 16.40 5.49
CA CYS A 133 7.76 17.72 5.12
C CYS A 133 8.04 18.74 6.23
N PRO A 134 8.90 19.76 6.03
CA PRO A 134 9.31 20.68 7.09
C PRO A 134 8.24 21.73 7.44
N VAL A 135 7.15 21.78 6.70
CA VAL A 135 6.04 22.74 6.86
C VAL A 135 4.70 22.01 7.04
N ASP A 136 4.74 20.69 7.25
CA ASP A 136 3.58 19.84 7.56
C ASP A 136 2.37 20.02 6.61
N CYS A 137 2.62 20.34 5.34
CA CYS A 137 1.59 20.63 4.33
C CYS A 137 0.98 19.40 3.65
N ILE A 138 1.17 18.18 4.18
CA ILE A 138 0.73 16.95 3.52
C ILE A 138 -0.28 16.21 4.41
N HIS A 139 -1.43 15.86 3.85
CA HIS A 139 -2.54 15.21 4.54
C HIS A 139 -3.03 13.98 3.78
N LEU A 140 -3.55 12.97 4.48
CA LEU A 140 -4.27 11.88 3.83
C LEU A 140 -5.73 12.27 3.61
N ARG A 141 -6.26 11.87 2.45
CA ARG A 141 -7.68 11.97 2.09
C ARG A 141 -8.16 10.69 1.41
N PRO A 142 -9.42 10.31 1.56
CA PRO A 142 -10.03 9.23 0.78
C PRO A 142 -9.80 9.38 -0.72
N ARG A 143 -9.40 8.30 -1.38
CA ARG A 143 -9.27 8.22 -2.84
C ARG A 143 -10.66 8.31 -3.47
N GLY A 144 -11.01 9.50 -3.95
CA GLY A 144 -12.34 9.83 -4.48
C GLY A 144 -12.80 11.24 -4.12
N ASP A 145 -12.12 11.90 -3.19
CA ASP A 145 -12.33 13.32 -2.87
C ASP A 145 -11.57 14.22 -3.86
N GLY A 146 -12.06 14.31 -5.10
CA GLY A 146 -11.50 15.19 -6.14
C GLY A 146 -12.11 15.04 -7.52
#